data_AF-A0A645C290-F1
#
_entry.id   AF-A0A645C290-F1
#
_cell.length_a   1.000
_cell.length_b   1.000
_cell.length_c   1.000
_cell.angle_alpha   90.00
_cell.angle_beta   90.00
_cell.angle_gamma   90.00
#
_symmetry.space_group_name_H-M   'P 1'
#
loop_
_entity.id
_entity.type
_entity.pdbx_description
1 polymer ?
#
loop_
_entity_poly.entity_id
_entity_poly.type
_entity_poly.pdbx_seq_one_letter_code
_entity_poly.pdbx_strand_id
1 'polypeptide(L)'
;MTQPDKLKGMYIPFWTYDSDTTSRYTGARGTHYYVTETYVENGQTKTRQVQKTRWTPVSGTVFHFFDDVLIVASNSLPRKYVDKLEPWDFENLAPFDDRFLSGFRTETYQVDLKAGFDLAKQVMDPTIRNLIRRDIGGDEQQIYSVNTQYSNITFKHLLLPIWISAYRFKNKVYRFLVNGRTGEVQGERPYSFWKIFFFTLACIGVVVLLLWAFGVFK
;
A
#
# COMPACT_ATOMS: atom_id res chain seq x y z
N MET A 1 25.44 -27.69 12.61
CA MET A 1 26.21 -26.65 11.88
C MET A 1 25.23 -25.75 11.16
N THR A 2 24.86 -24.62 11.75
CA THR A 2 24.11 -23.55 11.08
C THR A 2 25.10 -22.79 10.21
N GLN A 3 25.09 -23.04 8.90
CA GLN A 3 25.82 -22.22 7.96
C GLN A 3 25.28 -20.79 8.10
N PRO A 4 26.12 -19.75 8.26
CA PRO A 4 25.62 -18.38 8.27
C PRO A 4 24.91 -18.18 6.93
N ASP A 5 23.61 -17.89 6.97
CA ASP A 5 22.79 -17.64 5.78
C ASP A 5 23.31 -16.38 5.11
N LYS A 6 24.33 -16.56 4.26
CA LYS A 6 25.06 -15.49 3.59
C LYS A 6 24.07 -14.63 2.83
N LEU A 7 24.13 -13.33 3.06
CA LEU A 7 23.47 -12.33 2.24
C LEU A 7 23.92 -12.53 0.78
N LYS A 8 22.96 -12.70 -0.13
CA LYS A 8 23.23 -12.87 -1.56
C LYS A 8 22.72 -11.65 -2.30
N GLY A 9 23.59 -11.03 -3.08
CA GLY A 9 23.19 -9.98 -4.01
C GLY A 9 22.57 -10.59 -5.25
N MET A 10 21.46 -10.01 -5.70
CA MET A 10 20.81 -10.39 -6.94
C MET A 10 20.22 -9.19 -7.67
N TYR A 11 20.21 -9.25 -9.00
CA TYR A 11 19.45 -8.33 -9.83
C TYR A 11 18.09 -8.96 -10.15
N ILE A 12 17.03 -8.28 -9.74
CA ILE A 12 15.65 -8.68 -10.00
C ILE A 12 15.12 -7.84 -11.17
N PRO A 13 14.41 -8.47 -12.13
CA PRO A 13 13.79 -7.75 -13.23
C PRO A 13 12.53 -7.00 -12.76
N PHE A 14 12.38 -5.78 -13.24
CA PHE A 14 11.23 -4.92 -13.06
C PHE A 14 10.83 -4.29 -14.39
N TRP A 15 9.54 -3.95 -14.48
CA TRP A 15 9.04 -3.04 -15.50
C TRP A 15 8.75 -1.70 -14.85
N THR A 16 9.12 -0.60 -15.49
CA THR A 16 8.44 0.68 -15.23
C THR A 16 7.51 1.00 -16.38
N TYR A 17 6.39 1.63 -16.06
CA TYR A 17 5.41 2.09 -17.03
C TYR A 17 5.16 3.57 -16.84
N ASP A 18 5.20 4.30 -17.94
CA ASP A 18 4.66 5.66 -18.00
C ASP A 18 3.37 5.60 -18.81
N SER A 19 2.35 6.34 -18.39
CA SER A 19 1.05 6.32 -19.07
C SER A 19 0.25 7.56 -18.73
N ASP A 20 -0.35 8.15 -19.77
CA ASP A 20 -1.44 9.10 -19.59
C ASP A 20 -2.73 8.34 -19.27
N THR A 21 -3.53 8.90 -18.37
CA THR A 21 -4.84 8.38 -17.99
C THR A 21 -5.93 9.43 -18.15
N THR A 22 -7.05 9.01 -18.72
CA THR A 22 -8.30 9.77 -18.75
C THR A 22 -9.37 8.94 -18.04
N SER A 23 -9.82 9.39 -16.87
CA SER A 23 -10.76 8.66 -16.04
C SER A 23 -12.08 9.40 -15.92
N ARG A 24 -13.10 8.88 -16.58
CA ARG A 24 -14.49 9.39 -16.48
C ARG A 24 -15.17 8.72 -15.32
N TYR A 25 -15.94 9.48 -14.52
CA TYR A 25 -16.57 8.93 -13.33
C TYR A 25 -17.98 9.47 -13.11
N THR A 26 -18.76 8.70 -12.34
CA THR A 26 -20.02 9.13 -11.73
C THR A 26 -19.98 8.88 -10.22
N GLY A 27 -20.66 9.72 -9.45
CA GLY A 27 -20.64 9.66 -8.00
C GLY A 27 -21.64 10.60 -7.34
N ALA A 28 -21.46 10.84 -6.04
CA ALA A 28 -22.22 11.82 -5.30
C ALA A 28 -21.33 12.60 -4.33
N ARG A 29 -21.61 13.90 -4.22
CA ARG A 29 -21.04 14.81 -3.23
C ARG A 29 -21.95 14.85 -2.01
N GLY A 30 -21.40 14.53 -0.85
CA GLY A 30 -22.06 14.68 0.45
C GLY A 30 -21.72 16.04 1.05
N THR A 31 -22.73 16.80 1.44
CA THR A 31 -22.56 18.04 2.21
C THR A 31 -23.26 17.89 3.55
N HIS A 32 -22.52 18.12 4.62
CA HIS A 32 -23.05 18.07 5.98
C HIS A 32 -23.90 19.29 6.26
N TYR A 33 -25.00 19.04 6.96
CA TYR A 33 -25.84 20.07 7.55
C TYR A 33 -26.35 19.56 8.90
N TYR A 34 -26.59 20.49 9.82
CA TYR A 34 -27.07 20.17 11.15
C TYR A 34 -28.56 20.46 11.25
N VAL A 35 -29.29 19.54 11.86
CA VAL A 35 -30.73 19.69 12.15
C VAL A 35 -30.93 19.56 13.66
N THR A 36 -31.70 20.47 14.23
CA THR A 36 -32.14 20.39 15.62
C THR A 36 -33.23 19.32 15.74
N GLU A 37 -32.97 18.26 16.49
CA GLU A 37 -33.98 17.26 16.83
C GLU A 37 -34.40 17.41 18.29
N THR A 38 -35.71 17.42 18.51
CA THR A 38 -36.32 17.47 19.83
C THR A 38 -36.64 16.06 20.31
N TYR A 39 -36.22 15.71 21.52
CA TYR A 39 -36.49 14.41 22.13
C TYR A 39 -36.85 14.57 23.61
N VAL A 40 -37.54 13.58 24.17
CA VAL A 40 -37.91 13.56 25.59
C VAL A 40 -36.99 12.61 26.34
N GLU A 41 -36.36 13.11 27.39
CA GLU A 41 -35.51 12.34 28.30
C GLU A 41 -35.89 12.67 29.74
N ASN A 42 -36.25 11.65 30.52
CA ASN A 42 -36.72 11.81 31.90
C ASN A 42 -37.89 12.80 32.05
N GLY A 43 -38.81 12.80 31.09
CA GLY A 43 -39.97 13.70 31.09
C GLY A 43 -39.66 15.16 30.72
N GLN A 44 -38.39 15.50 30.44
CA GLN A 44 -37.99 16.82 29.98
C GLN A 44 -37.76 16.83 28.47
N THR A 45 -38.28 17.86 27.80
CA THR A 45 -38.02 18.08 26.38
C THR A 45 -36.62 18.68 26.22
N LYS A 46 -35.75 17.98 25.49
CA LYS A 46 -34.39 18.42 25.17
C LYS A 46 -34.22 18.53 23.66
N THR A 47 -33.23 19.31 23.23
CA THR A 47 -32.83 19.38 21.83
C THR A 47 -31.38 18.95 21.67
N ARG A 48 -31.07 18.32 20.54
CA ARG A 48 -29.69 18.02 20.14
C ARG A 48 -29.48 18.37 18.67
N GLN A 49 -28.26 18.76 18.33
CA GLN A 49 -27.85 18.90 16.94
C GLN A 49 -27.51 17.53 16.38
N VAL A 50 -28.14 17.14 15.29
CA VAL A 50 -27.84 15.90 14.56
C VAL A 50 -27.28 16.26 13.20
N GLN A 51 -26.08 15.75 12.91
CA GLN A 51 -25.47 15.88 11.60
C GLN A 51 -26.19 14.98 10.59
N LYS A 52 -26.59 15.57 9.46
CA LYS A 52 -27.17 14.87 8.31
C LYS A 52 -26.32 15.18 7.08
N THR A 53 -26.28 14.26 6.13
CA THR A 53 -25.54 14.42 4.87
C THR A 53 -26.54 14.53 3.73
N ARG A 54 -26.44 15.61 2.95
CA ARG A 54 -27.19 15.78 1.70
C ARG A 54 -26.32 15.30 0.55
N TRP A 55 -26.81 14.32 -0.21
CA TRP A 55 -26.14 13.79 -1.38
C TRP A 55 -26.61 14.47 -2.66
N THR A 56 -25.65 14.96 -3.45
CA THR A 56 -25.91 15.55 -4.78
C THR A 56 -25.17 14.73 -5.83
N PRO A 57 -25.83 14.24 -6.89
CA PRO A 57 -25.17 13.48 -7.94
C PRO A 57 -24.17 14.36 -8.70
N VAL A 58 -23.00 13.80 -9.01
CA VAL A 58 -21.95 14.46 -9.77
C VAL A 58 -21.30 13.49 -10.76
N SER A 59 -20.74 14.05 -11.82
CA SER A 59 -19.95 13.31 -12.80
C SER A 59 -18.83 14.21 -13.30
N GLY A 60 -17.71 13.62 -13.66
CA GLY A 60 -16.53 14.38 -14.06
C GLY A 60 -15.54 13.54 -14.84
N THR A 61 -14.42 14.16 -15.20
CA THR A 61 -13.29 13.49 -15.85
C THR A 61 -12.01 14.01 -15.23
N VAL A 62 -11.16 13.11 -14.74
CA VAL A 62 -9.83 13.44 -14.25
C VAL A 62 -8.77 12.96 -15.23
N PHE A 63 -7.72 13.76 -15.38
CA PHE A 63 -6.56 13.45 -16.19
C PHE A 63 -5.33 13.33 -15.30
N HIS A 64 -4.51 12.32 -15.53
CA HIS A 64 -3.26 12.15 -14.78
C HIS A 64 -2.21 11.42 -15.61
N PHE A 65 -0.99 11.93 -15.57
CA PHE A 65 0.18 11.23 -16.09
C PHE A 65 0.86 10.47 -14.95
N PHE A 66 1.06 9.18 -15.15
CA PHE A 66 1.85 8.34 -14.28
C PHE A 66 3.25 8.18 -14.87
N ASP A 67 4.25 8.43 -14.04
CA ASP A 67 5.68 8.33 -14.39
C ASP A 67 6.33 7.23 -13.53
N ASP A 68 7.06 6.33 -14.18
CA ASP A 68 7.81 5.24 -13.56
C ASP A 68 7.03 4.37 -12.57
N VAL A 69 5.83 3.91 -12.95
CA VAL A 69 5.07 2.93 -12.14
C VAL A 69 5.80 1.58 -12.16
N LEU A 70 6.42 1.25 -11.04
CA LEU A 70 7.28 0.08 -10.91
C LEU A 70 6.49 -1.20 -10.61
N ILE A 71 6.75 -2.25 -11.40
CA ILE A 71 6.17 -3.58 -11.22
C ILE A 71 7.29 -4.62 -11.24
N VAL A 72 7.39 -5.43 -10.18
CA VAL A 72 8.31 -6.57 -10.15
C VAL A 72 7.92 -7.58 -11.23
N ALA A 73 8.90 -7.96 -12.05
CA ALA A 73 8.71 -8.87 -13.17
C ALA A 73 9.11 -10.32 -12.84
N SER A 74 9.30 -10.65 -11.57
CA SER A 74 9.67 -11.98 -11.06
C SER A 74 8.64 -12.50 -10.05
N ASN A 75 8.36 -13.81 -10.09
CA ASN A 75 7.52 -14.49 -9.09
C ASN A 75 8.35 -15.18 -7.99
N SER A 76 9.67 -15.06 -8.01
CA SER A 76 10.57 -15.74 -7.07
C SER A 76 10.51 -15.15 -5.65
N LEU A 77 10.06 -13.89 -5.53
CA LEU A 77 9.97 -13.17 -4.25
C LEU A 77 8.51 -12.79 -3.95
N PRO A 78 8.08 -12.83 -2.67
CA PRO A 78 6.73 -12.38 -2.32
C PRO A 78 6.59 -10.88 -2.57
N ARG A 79 5.75 -10.52 -3.56
CA ARG A 79 5.55 -9.15 -4.04
C ARG A 79 5.26 -8.13 -2.93
N LYS A 80 4.49 -8.52 -1.91
CA LYS A 80 4.17 -7.69 -0.72
C LYS A 80 5.41 -7.08 -0.04
N TYR A 81 6.56 -7.75 -0.09
CA TYR A 81 7.80 -7.24 0.50
C TYR A 81 8.64 -6.47 -0.52
N VAL A 82 8.65 -6.92 -1.78
CA VAL A 82 9.41 -6.26 -2.86
C VAL A 82 8.87 -4.87 -3.15
N ASP A 83 7.54 -4.74 -3.27
CA ASP A 83 6.86 -3.46 -3.53
C ASP A 83 7.09 -2.44 -2.39
N LYS A 84 7.56 -2.90 -1.21
CA LYS A 84 7.88 -2.05 -0.05
C LYS A 84 9.36 -1.70 0.07
N LEU A 85 10.20 -2.12 -0.88
CA LEU A 85 11.61 -1.74 -0.93
C LEU A 85 11.83 -0.34 -1.49
N GLU A 86 10.75 0.36 -1.84
CA GLU A 86 10.75 1.78 -2.16
C GLU A 86 11.30 2.63 -0.98
N PRO A 87 11.89 3.81 -1.26
CA PRO A 87 12.04 4.44 -2.56
C PRO A 87 13.17 3.84 -3.40
N TRP A 88 13.03 3.93 -4.73
CA TRP A 88 14.08 3.58 -5.69
C TRP A 88 14.73 4.86 -6.25
N ASP A 89 16.03 4.77 -6.52
CA ASP A 89 16.83 5.86 -7.11
C ASP A 89 16.79 5.76 -8.64
N PHE A 90 15.70 6.26 -9.25
CA PHE A 90 15.53 6.22 -10.70
C PHE A 90 16.35 7.28 -11.44
N GLU A 91 16.72 8.38 -10.77
CA GLU A 91 17.52 9.47 -11.35
C GLU A 91 18.92 8.99 -11.78
N ASN A 92 19.48 8.01 -11.06
CA ASN A 92 20.80 7.45 -11.34
C ASN A 92 20.74 6.10 -12.08
N LEU A 93 19.66 5.83 -12.83
CA LEU A 93 19.58 4.64 -13.69
C LEU A 93 20.69 4.68 -14.76
N ALA A 94 21.52 3.64 -14.76
CA ALA A 94 22.55 3.46 -15.76
C ALA A 94 22.04 2.59 -16.92
N PRO A 95 22.49 2.83 -18.16
CA PRO A 95 22.32 1.88 -19.25
C PRO A 95 22.86 0.51 -18.86
N PHE A 96 22.22 -0.54 -19.40
CA PHE A 96 22.63 -1.90 -19.13
C PHE A 96 24.09 -2.14 -19.55
N ASP A 97 24.84 -2.79 -18.66
CA ASP A 97 26.21 -3.22 -18.88
C ASP A 97 26.43 -4.57 -18.19
N ASP A 98 26.92 -5.57 -18.94
CA ASP A 98 27.16 -6.92 -18.44
C ASP A 98 28.10 -6.95 -17.22
N ARG A 99 28.99 -5.95 -17.09
CA ARG A 99 29.90 -5.81 -15.94
C ARG A 99 29.16 -5.68 -14.62
N PHE A 100 27.94 -5.12 -14.61
CA PHE A 100 27.12 -5.04 -13.40
C PHE A 100 26.66 -6.41 -12.91
N LEU A 101 26.51 -7.39 -13.81
CA LEU A 101 26.05 -8.73 -13.46
C LEU A 101 27.17 -9.61 -12.90
N SER A 102 28.44 -9.23 -13.10
CA SER A 102 29.58 -9.99 -12.61
C SER A 102 29.54 -10.16 -11.10
N GLY A 103 29.50 -11.41 -10.63
CA GLY A 103 29.43 -11.74 -9.19
C GLY A 103 28.03 -11.66 -8.57
N PHE A 104 27.02 -11.22 -9.31
CA PHE A 104 25.62 -11.20 -8.88
C PHE A 104 24.81 -12.29 -9.58
N ARG A 105 23.75 -12.76 -8.92
CA ARG A 105 22.74 -13.61 -9.58
C ARG A 105 21.72 -12.73 -10.26
N THR A 106 21.33 -13.07 -11.48
CA THR A 106 20.30 -12.32 -12.22
C THR A 106 19.15 -13.25 -12.54
N GLU A 107 17.93 -12.78 -12.32
CA GLU A 107 16.74 -13.49 -12.75
C GLU A 107 16.24 -12.97 -14.10
N THR A 108 15.67 -13.87 -14.90
CA THR A 108 14.90 -13.49 -16.08
C THR A 108 13.48 -13.12 -15.66
N TYR A 109 12.86 -12.19 -16.40
CA TYR A 109 11.46 -11.86 -16.16
C TYR A 109 10.57 -13.10 -16.35
N GLN A 110 9.61 -13.25 -15.46
CA GLN A 110 8.58 -14.29 -15.46
C GLN A 110 7.19 -13.69 -15.68
N VAL A 111 7.05 -12.37 -15.48
CA VAL A 111 5.85 -11.60 -15.81
C VAL A 111 6.12 -10.84 -17.10
N ASP A 112 5.33 -11.13 -18.13
CA ASP A 112 5.42 -10.42 -19.40
C ASP A 112 4.95 -8.97 -19.29
N LEU A 113 5.26 -8.18 -20.31
CA LEU A 113 4.94 -6.76 -20.36
C LEU A 113 3.44 -6.46 -20.23
N LYS A 114 2.57 -7.28 -20.82
CA LYS A 114 1.12 -7.03 -20.80
C LYS A 114 0.53 -7.35 -19.42
N ALA A 115 0.90 -8.49 -18.86
CA ALA A 115 0.52 -8.88 -17.51
C ALA A 115 1.07 -7.89 -16.47
N GLY A 116 2.30 -7.41 -16.67
CA GLY A 116 2.90 -6.35 -15.85
C GLY A 116 2.10 -5.05 -15.91
N PHE A 117 1.65 -4.64 -17.10
CA PHE A 117 0.81 -3.45 -17.24
C PHE A 117 -0.56 -3.60 -16.58
N ASP A 118 -1.19 -4.77 -16.64
CA ASP A 118 -2.45 -5.02 -15.92
C ASP A 118 -2.29 -4.93 -14.39
N LEU A 119 -1.10 -5.27 -13.87
CA LEU A 119 -0.75 -5.01 -12.47
C LEU A 119 -0.48 -3.53 -12.22
N ALA A 120 0.15 -2.80 -13.16
CA ALA A 120 0.36 -1.36 -13.05
C ALA A 120 -0.97 -0.60 -12.94
N LYS A 121 -1.99 -0.99 -13.70
CA LYS A 121 -3.35 -0.40 -13.60
C LYS A 121 -3.93 -0.52 -12.17
N GLN A 122 -3.66 -1.62 -11.48
CA GLN A 122 -4.11 -1.81 -10.09
C GLN A 122 -3.35 -0.90 -9.12
N VAL A 123 -2.07 -0.62 -9.40
CA VAL A 123 -1.26 0.34 -8.62
C VAL A 123 -1.71 1.78 -8.89
N MET A 124 -2.12 2.10 -10.11
CA MET A 124 -2.62 3.43 -10.51
C MET A 124 -4.02 3.78 -9.96
N ASP A 125 -4.90 2.78 -9.80
CA ASP A 125 -6.32 2.97 -9.44
C ASP A 125 -6.54 3.76 -8.12
N PRO A 126 -5.83 3.50 -7.01
CA PRO A 126 -5.97 4.29 -5.78
C PRO A 126 -5.71 5.79 -5.99
N THR A 127 -4.67 6.13 -6.76
CA THR A 127 -4.33 7.53 -7.09
C THR A 127 -5.44 8.16 -7.92
N ILE A 128 -5.93 7.47 -8.96
CA ILE A 128 -7.07 7.92 -9.77
C ILE A 128 -8.29 8.17 -8.90
N ARG A 129 -8.64 7.23 -8.02
CA ARG A 129 -9.79 7.38 -7.11
C ARG A 129 -9.63 8.55 -6.15
N ASN A 130 -8.42 8.82 -5.67
CA ASN A 130 -8.16 9.98 -4.83
C ASN A 130 -8.31 11.30 -5.60
N LEU A 131 -7.84 11.35 -6.85
CA LEU A 131 -8.07 12.50 -7.74
C LEU A 131 -9.57 12.72 -7.98
N ILE A 132 -10.33 11.64 -8.22
CA ILE A 132 -11.79 11.70 -8.35
C ILE A 132 -12.44 12.22 -7.07
N ARG A 133 -12.05 11.73 -5.88
CA ARG A 133 -12.60 12.25 -4.61
C ARG A 133 -12.33 13.74 -4.44
N ARG A 134 -11.13 14.18 -4.82
CA ARG A 134 -10.77 15.61 -4.79
C ARG A 134 -11.60 16.43 -5.78
N ASP A 135 -11.84 15.91 -6.98
CA ASP A 135 -12.69 16.55 -8.00
C ASP A 135 -14.18 16.60 -7.57
N ILE A 136 -14.69 15.53 -6.95
CA ILE A 136 -16.01 15.49 -6.32
C ILE A 136 -16.10 16.55 -5.22
N GLY A 137 -15.12 16.66 -4.31
CA GLY A 137 -15.14 17.61 -3.20
C GLY A 137 -16.26 17.36 -2.17
N GLY A 138 -16.63 18.37 -1.39
CA GLY A 138 -17.60 18.24 -0.29
C GLY A 138 -17.02 17.57 0.96
N ASP A 139 -17.89 17.25 1.92
CA ASP A 139 -17.49 16.67 3.21
C ASP A 139 -17.38 15.15 3.14
N GLU A 140 -18.25 14.51 2.34
CA GLU A 140 -18.17 13.09 2.01
C GLU A 140 -18.25 12.86 0.50
N GLN A 141 -17.71 11.74 0.03
CA GLN A 141 -17.69 11.39 -1.39
C GLN A 141 -18.09 9.93 -1.60
N GLN A 142 -18.94 9.70 -2.60
CA GLN A 142 -19.24 8.37 -3.12
C GLN A 142 -18.84 8.30 -4.59
N ILE A 143 -18.13 7.24 -4.97
CA ILE A 143 -17.80 6.94 -6.36
C ILE A 143 -18.65 5.75 -6.77
N TYR A 144 -19.50 5.92 -7.79
CA TYR A 144 -20.38 4.86 -8.29
C TYR A 144 -19.75 4.10 -9.45
N SER A 145 -19.10 4.81 -10.37
CA SER A 145 -18.41 4.17 -11.48
C SER A 145 -17.19 4.98 -11.90
N VAL A 146 -16.18 4.27 -12.43
CA VAL A 146 -14.98 4.85 -13.03
C VAL A 146 -14.66 4.05 -14.29
N ASN A 147 -14.44 4.76 -15.39
CA ASN A 147 -13.91 4.20 -16.63
C ASN A 147 -12.61 4.91 -16.97
N THR A 148 -11.49 4.20 -16.88
CA THR A 148 -10.16 4.74 -17.17
C THR A 148 -9.67 4.24 -18.52
N GLN A 149 -9.30 5.19 -19.37
CA GLN A 149 -8.57 4.95 -20.61
C GLN A 149 -7.08 5.26 -20.39
N TYR A 150 -6.22 4.41 -20.94
CA TYR A 150 -4.77 4.53 -20.85
C TYR A 150 -4.22 4.80 -22.25
N SER A 151 -3.34 5.79 -22.38
CA SER A 151 -2.73 6.20 -23.65
C SER A 151 -1.25 6.54 -23.46
N ASN A 152 -0.51 6.63 -24.56
CA ASN A 152 0.93 6.94 -24.58
C ASN A 152 1.75 6.04 -23.65
N ILE A 153 1.43 4.74 -23.66
CA ILE A 153 2.03 3.76 -22.75
C ILE A 153 3.47 3.48 -23.21
N THR A 154 4.43 3.84 -22.38
CA THR A 154 5.85 3.50 -22.54
C THR A 154 6.27 2.54 -21.44
N PHE A 155 7.38 1.82 -21.67
CA PHE A 155 7.91 0.89 -20.68
C PHE A 155 9.43 0.85 -20.70
N LYS A 156 10.02 0.54 -19.55
CA LYS A 156 11.46 0.27 -19.40
C LYS A 156 11.65 -1.07 -18.70
N HIS A 157 12.59 -1.88 -19.17
CA HIS A 157 13.03 -3.08 -18.45
C HIS A 157 14.20 -2.70 -17.54
N LEU A 158 14.02 -2.86 -16.23
CA LEU A 158 15.04 -2.53 -15.24
C LEU A 158 15.52 -3.78 -14.53
N LEU A 159 16.81 -3.80 -14.18
CA LEU A 159 17.40 -4.77 -13.28
C LEU A 159 17.81 -4.03 -12.01
N LEU A 160 17.07 -4.26 -10.92
CA LEU A 160 17.31 -3.56 -9.66
C LEU A 160 18.08 -4.45 -8.67
N PRO A 161 19.12 -3.92 -8.01
CA PRO A 161 19.93 -4.69 -7.08
C PRO A 161 19.18 -4.87 -5.76
N ILE A 162 19.01 -6.13 -5.34
CA ILE A 162 18.42 -6.51 -4.07
C ILE A 162 19.37 -7.47 -3.37
N TRP A 163 19.59 -7.27 -2.08
CA TRP A 163 20.23 -8.26 -1.25
C TRP A 163 19.18 -9.10 -0.55
N ILE A 164 19.30 -10.42 -0.64
CA ILE A 164 18.39 -11.34 0.02
C ILE A 164 19.15 -12.21 1.00
N SER A 165 18.55 -12.42 2.17
CA SER A 165 18.92 -13.50 3.08
C SER A 165 17.67 -14.22 3.52
N ALA A 166 17.81 -15.53 3.69
CA ALA A 166 16.73 -16.41 4.08
C ALA A 166 17.24 -17.31 5.20
N TYR A 167 16.53 -17.35 6.32
CA TYR A 167 16.85 -18.22 7.44
C TYR A 167 15.66 -19.13 7.77
N ARG A 168 15.95 -20.30 8.32
CA ARG A 168 14.91 -21.27 8.70
C ARG A 168 14.65 -21.20 10.20
N PHE A 169 13.39 -21.03 10.58
CA PHE A 169 12.94 -21.06 11.97
C PHE A 169 11.65 -21.88 12.10
N LYS A 170 11.65 -22.92 12.96
CA LYS A 170 10.51 -23.83 13.19
C LYS A 170 9.90 -24.37 11.87
N ASN A 171 10.73 -24.92 10.98
CA ASN A 171 10.34 -25.44 9.66
C ASN A 171 9.69 -24.41 8.70
N LYS A 172 9.73 -23.12 9.02
CA LYS A 172 9.33 -22.03 8.12
C LYS A 172 10.56 -21.26 7.68
N VAL A 173 10.61 -20.90 6.40
CA VAL A 173 11.64 -20.03 5.85
C VAL A 173 11.17 -18.60 6.04
N TYR A 174 12.01 -17.77 6.63
CA TYR A 174 11.83 -16.34 6.78
C TYR A 174 12.84 -15.64 5.90
N ARG A 175 12.39 -14.68 5.10
CA ARG A 175 13.26 -13.91 4.21
C ARG A 175 13.30 -12.46 4.65
N PHE A 176 14.45 -11.83 4.50
CA PHE A 176 14.54 -10.37 4.47
C PHE A 176 15.27 -9.95 3.19
N LEU A 177 14.76 -8.86 2.63
CA LEU A 177 15.17 -8.20 1.41
C LEU A 177 15.73 -6.85 1.81
N VAL A 178 16.81 -6.45 1.17
CA VAL A 178 17.42 -5.14 1.35
C VAL A 178 17.56 -4.50 -0.01
N ASN A 179 17.07 -3.28 -0.17
CA ASN A 179 17.30 -2.48 -1.36
C ASN A 179 18.82 -2.24 -1.49
N GLY A 180 19.42 -2.70 -2.59
CA GLY A 180 20.87 -2.62 -2.78
C GLY A 180 21.40 -1.21 -2.98
N ARG A 181 20.51 -0.23 -3.20
CA ARG A 181 20.85 1.17 -3.42
C ARG A 181 20.59 2.04 -2.19
N THR A 182 19.43 1.93 -1.58
CA THR A 182 19.04 2.77 -0.42
C THR A 182 19.30 2.12 0.93
N GLY A 183 19.42 0.78 0.97
CA GLY A 183 19.54 0.03 2.23
C GLY A 183 18.22 -0.21 2.95
N GLU A 184 17.07 0.16 2.36
CA GLU A 184 15.75 -0.13 2.94
C GLU A 184 15.55 -1.64 3.14
N VAL A 185 15.11 -2.04 4.33
CA VAL A 185 15.00 -3.45 4.73
C VAL A 185 13.54 -3.85 4.90
N GLN A 186 13.10 -4.82 4.11
CA GLN A 186 11.78 -5.43 4.23
C GLN A 186 11.89 -6.92 4.47
N GLY A 187 11.06 -7.49 5.35
CA GLY A 187 11.17 -8.91 5.60
C GLY A 187 10.10 -9.52 6.48
N GLU A 188 10.18 -10.83 6.54
CA GLU A 188 9.40 -11.68 7.41
C GLU A 188 10.09 -11.77 8.78
N ARG A 189 9.31 -11.59 9.84
CA ARG A 189 9.76 -11.80 11.21
C ARG A 189 8.91 -12.85 11.92
N PRO A 190 9.51 -13.79 12.67
CA PRO A 190 8.76 -14.73 13.48
C PRO A 190 8.10 -13.99 14.65
N TYR A 191 6.78 -14.02 14.69
CA TYR A 191 6.04 -13.55 15.85
C TYR A 191 6.05 -14.63 16.94
N SER A 192 6.45 -14.26 18.14
CA SER A 192 6.35 -15.16 19.30
C SER A 192 4.96 -15.02 19.92
N PHE A 193 4.13 -16.06 19.76
CA PHE A 193 2.80 -16.13 20.36
C PHE A 193 2.84 -15.79 21.86
N TRP A 194 3.81 -16.35 22.61
CA TRP A 194 3.96 -16.07 24.04
C TRP A 194 4.26 -14.61 24.34
N LYS A 195 5.12 -13.95 23.55
CA LYS A 195 5.41 -12.52 23.75
C LYS A 195 4.17 -11.67 23.53
N ILE A 196 3.39 -11.96 22.48
CA ILE A 196 2.14 -11.26 22.20
C ILE A 196 1.12 -11.53 23.30
N PHE A 197 0.96 -12.79 23.71
CA PHE A 197 0.02 -13.20 24.75
C PHE A 197 0.29 -12.49 26.09
N PHE A 198 1.52 -12.53 26.59
CA PHE A 198 1.88 -11.86 27.84
C PHE A 198 1.79 -10.33 27.74
N PHE A 199 2.13 -9.75 26.58
CA PHE A 199 1.96 -8.32 26.37
C PHE A 199 0.50 -7.90 26.41
N THR A 200 -0.38 -8.63 25.70
CA THR A 200 -1.83 -8.38 25.73
C THR A 200 -2.40 -8.56 27.14
N LEU A 201 -1.99 -9.60 27.86
CA LEU A 201 -2.43 -9.85 29.24
C LEU A 201 -2.00 -8.71 30.18
N ALA A 202 -0.77 -8.21 30.04
CA ALA A 202 -0.29 -7.06 30.81
C ALA A 202 -1.11 -5.79 30.52
N CYS A 203 -1.41 -5.51 29.24
CA CYS A 203 -2.27 -4.38 28.88
C CYS A 203 -3.67 -4.49 29.50
N ILE A 204 -4.29 -5.68 29.46
CA ILE A 204 -5.59 -5.92 30.11
C ILE A 204 -5.49 -5.69 31.62
N GLY A 205 -4.44 -6.22 32.27
CA GLY A 205 -4.22 -6.03 33.70
C GLY A 205 -4.11 -4.55 34.10
N VAL A 206 -3.39 -3.74 33.32
CA VAL A 206 -3.29 -2.28 33.53
C VAL A 206 -4.66 -1.61 33.39
N VAL A 207 -5.44 -1.96 32.37
CA VAL A 207 -6.80 -1.40 32.17
C VAL A 207 -7.71 -1.76 33.36
N VAL A 208 -7.70 -3.00 33.82
CA VAL A 208 -8.50 -3.43 34.98
C VAL A 208 -8.08 -2.68 36.25
N LEU A 209 -6.78 -2.53 36.49
CA LEU A 209 -6.25 -1.75 37.63
C LEU A 209 -6.70 -0.29 37.58
N LEU A 210 -6.66 0.34 36.40
CA LEU A 210 -7.13 1.71 36.23
C LEU A 210 -8.64 1.80 36.49
N LEU A 211 -9.46 0.90 35.94
CA LEU A 211 -10.91 0.90 36.18
C LEU A 211 -11.26 0.68 37.66
N TRP A 212 -10.49 -0.15 38.37
CA TRP A 212 -10.63 -0.34 39.81
C TRP A 212 -10.22 0.91 40.59
N ALA A 213 -9.08 1.54 40.25
CA ALA A 213 -8.58 2.75 40.89
C ALA A 213 -9.50 3.97 40.68
N PHE A 214 -10.12 4.08 39.51
CA PHE A 214 -11.07 5.15 39.17
C PHE A 214 -12.52 4.85 39.56
N GLY A 215 -12.76 3.78 40.33
CA GLY A 215 -14.03 3.56 41.02
C GLY A 215 -15.20 3.11 40.15
N VAL A 216 -14.95 2.59 38.95
CA VAL A 216 -16.01 2.08 38.05
C VAL A 216 -16.72 0.84 38.62
N PHE A 217 -16.12 0.19 39.62
CA PHE A 217 -16.62 -1.01 40.30
C PHE A 217 -16.88 -0.83 41.80
N LYS A 218 -17.08 0.40 42.28
CA LYS A 218 -17.49 0.66 43.67
C LYS A 218 -18.99 0.80 43.81
#